data_AF-A0A6A5ZHS0-F1
#
_entry.id   AF-A0A6A5ZHS0-F1
#
_cell.length_a   1.000
_cell.length_b   1.000
_cell.length_c   1.000
_cell.angle_alpha   90.00
_cell.angle_beta   90.00
_cell.angle_gamma   90.00
#
_symmetry.space_group_name_H-M   'P 1'
#
loop_
_entity.id
_entity.type
_entity.pdbx_description
1 polymer ?
#
loop_
_entity_poly.entity_id
_entity_poly.type
_entity_poly.pdbx_seq_one_letter_code
_entity_poly.pdbx_strand_id
1 'polypeptide(L)'
;MELFHTFLDRRYSVDQKLLNLSDLRSDEGLSGAGMFQTTTRMGKLFPVLTTILEKRFTTADQKREAFHSIMLNNNNLEDLQLVKTLAHTFPDLKNLDLSNNKFSSTKDLVAWKRQFRQLEHLIVTGNPFTSHEGWDKELLSWYPNLRFLNGQEVRTEAEIAAKLAASTGEVPKFDNPEALQQYFSNAQQAMVNYVSQETNMTAEYSRHCLTTAGWNLQAAAALFNEQRATLPADAFVVPTTI
;
A
#
# COMPACT_ATOMS: atom_id res chain seq x y z
N MET A 1 -12.16 -20.99 21.03
CA MET A 1 -12.34 -19.95 20.00
C MET A 1 -12.83 -18.65 20.63
N GLU A 2 -13.82 -18.69 21.52
CA GLU A 2 -14.38 -17.51 22.21
C GLU A 2 -13.33 -16.55 22.80
N LEU A 3 -12.32 -17.08 23.52
CA LEU A 3 -11.19 -16.29 24.05
C LEU A 3 -10.60 -15.29 23.05
N PHE A 4 -10.31 -15.73 21.82
CA PHE A 4 -9.66 -14.88 20.82
C PHE A 4 -10.63 -13.87 20.20
N HIS A 5 -11.93 -14.18 20.18
CA HIS A 5 -12.94 -13.22 19.77
C HIS A 5 -13.02 -12.09 20.81
N THR A 6 -13.17 -12.41 22.09
CA THR A 6 -13.19 -11.43 23.18
C THR A 6 -11.89 -10.62 23.25
N PHE A 7 -10.74 -11.26 23.02
CA PHE A 7 -9.45 -10.59 22.93
C PHE A 7 -9.46 -9.54 21.80
N LEU A 8 -9.85 -9.92 20.58
CA LEU A 8 -9.91 -9.00 19.45
C LEU A 8 -10.91 -7.86 19.69
N ASP A 9 -12.07 -8.15 20.27
CA ASP A 9 -13.11 -7.14 20.54
C ASP A 9 -12.63 -6.08 21.54
N ARG A 10 -11.82 -6.47 22.53
CA ARG A 10 -11.18 -5.52 23.46
C ARG A 10 -10.05 -4.71 22.84
N ARG A 11 -9.30 -5.32 21.91
CA ARG A 11 -8.06 -4.78 21.37
C ARG A 11 -8.24 -4.00 20.07
N TYR A 12 -9.40 -4.12 19.43
CA TYR A 12 -9.72 -3.41 18.21
C TYR A 12 -10.58 -2.17 18.50
N SER A 13 -10.13 -1.03 18.00
CA SER A 13 -10.90 0.22 18.00
C SER A 13 -11.43 0.49 16.60
N VAL A 14 -12.76 0.52 16.47
CA VAL A 14 -13.45 0.82 15.20
C VAL A 14 -13.18 2.26 14.76
N ASP A 15 -13.34 3.23 15.67
CA ASP A 15 -13.20 4.65 15.35
C ASP A 15 -11.78 5.01 14.90
N GLN A 16 -10.77 4.40 15.53
CA GLN A 16 -9.36 4.61 15.19
C GLN A 16 -8.86 3.65 14.11
N LYS A 17 -9.69 2.69 13.67
CA LYS A 17 -9.31 1.63 12.73
C LYS A 17 -8.00 0.96 13.13
N LEU A 18 -7.86 0.70 14.44
CA LEU A 18 -6.62 0.35 15.11
C LEU A 18 -6.77 -0.99 15.81
N LEU A 19 -5.86 -1.93 15.51
CA LEU A 19 -5.72 -3.16 16.26
C LEU A 19 -4.50 -3.08 17.20
N ASN A 20 -4.78 -3.02 18.51
CA ASN A 20 -3.76 -2.97 19.54
C ASN A 20 -3.28 -4.39 19.92
N LEU A 21 -2.11 -4.78 19.44
CA LEU A 21 -1.43 -6.02 19.81
C LEU A 21 -0.18 -5.72 20.64
N SER A 22 -0.19 -4.63 21.41
CA SER A 22 0.91 -4.26 22.30
C SER A 22 0.89 -5.10 23.59
N ASP A 23 2.07 -5.33 24.14
CA ASP A 23 2.29 -6.00 25.43
C ASP A 23 1.40 -7.25 25.62
N LEU A 24 1.45 -8.17 24.67
CA LEU A 24 0.54 -9.32 24.63
C LEU A 24 0.69 -10.22 25.85
N ARG A 25 1.89 -10.28 26.44
CA ARG A 25 2.17 -11.10 27.62
C ARG A 25 1.47 -10.59 28.87
N SER A 26 1.14 -9.31 28.96
CA SER A 26 0.36 -8.77 30.08
C SER A 26 -1.15 -8.98 29.92
N ASP A 27 -1.63 -9.46 28.76
CA ASP A 27 -3.05 -9.72 28.58
C ASP A 27 -3.52 -10.89 29.47
N GLU A 28 -4.34 -10.57 30.48
CA GLU A 28 -4.84 -11.55 31.46
C GLU A 28 -5.60 -12.71 30.81
N GLY A 29 -6.35 -12.45 29.74
CA GLY A 29 -7.11 -13.49 29.03
C GLY A 29 -6.18 -14.49 28.34
N LEU A 30 -5.20 -14.00 27.59
CA LEU A 30 -4.21 -14.85 26.93
C LEU A 30 -3.29 -15.55 27.93
N SER A 31 -2.84 -14.84 28.97
CA SER A 31 -1.97 -15.40 30.01
C SER A 31 -2.67 -16.42 30.89
N GLY A 32 -3.92 -16.16 31.30
CA GLY A 32 -4.76 -17.11 32.04
C GLY A 32 -5.05 -18.39 31.25
N ALA A 33 -5.14 -18.30 29.92
CA ALA A 33 -5.25 -19.46 29.03
C ALA A 33 -3.91 -20.19 28.78
N GLY A 34 -2.81 -19.72 29.38
CA GLY A 34 -1.48 -20.30 29.23
C GLY A 34 -0.89 -20.12 27.83
N MET A 35 -1.24 -19.05 27.11
CA MET A 35 -0.79 -18.81 25.73
C MET A 35 0.74 -18.66 25.63
N PHE A 36 1.35 -18.04 26.63
CA PHE A 36 2.78 -17.72 26.65
C PHE A 36 3.64 -18.73 27.43
N GLN A 37 3.06 -19.86 27.88
CA GLN A 37 3.78 -20.89 28.62
C GLN A 37 4.76 -21.68 27.76
N THR A 38 4.49 -21.81 26.45
CA THR A 38 5.38 -22.52 25.51
C THR A 38 5.51 -21.77 24.20
N THR A 39 6.65 -21.94 23.53
CA THR A 39 6.93 -21.36 22.20
C THR A 39 5.94 -21.86 21.14
N THR A 40 5.53 -23.13 21.21
CA THR A 40 4.53 -23.71 20.30
C THR A 40 3.17 -23.05 20.40
N ARG A 41 2.70 -22.73 21.62
CA ARG A 41 1.41 -22.04 21.81
C ARG A 41 1.49 -20.60 21.33
N MET A 42 2.57 -19.91 21.68
CA MET A 42 2.83 -18.54 21.24
C MET A 42 2.89 -18.43 19.71
N GLY A 43 3.54 -19.39 19.03
CA GLY A 43 3.58 -19.45 17.57
C GLY A 43 2.22 -19.66 16.91
N LYS A 44 1.19 -20.12 17.66
CA LYS A 44 -0.19 -20.27 17.16
C LYS A 44 -1.04 -19.02 17.35
N LEU A 45 -0.62 -18.05 18.17
CA LEU A 45 -1.41 -16.86 18.48
C LEU A 45 -1.78 -16.11 17.19
N PHE A 46 -0.78 -15.64 16.44
CA PHE A 46 -1.01 -14.84 15.24
C PHE A 46 -1.74 -15.61 14.12
N PRO A 47 -1.40 -16.89 13.81
CA PRO A 47 -2.19 -17.68 12.86
C PRO A 47 -3.67 -17.82 13.24
N VAL A 48 -3.99 -17.98 14.53
CA VAL A 48 -5.38 -18.05 14.99
C VAL A 48 -6.07 -16.69 14.85
N LEU A 49 -5.40 -15.59 15.22
CA LEU A 49 -5.94 -14.24 15.02
C LEU A 49 -6.20 -13.94 13.54
N THR A 50 -5.24 -14.26 12.66
CA THR A 50 -5.39 -14.15 11.21
C THR A 50 -6.63 -14.91 10.72
N THR A 51 -6.79 -16.16 11.16
CA THR A 51 -7.95 -16.99 10.77
C THR A 51 -9.28 -16.36 11.19
N ILE A 52 -9.35 -15.77 12.39
CA ILE A 52 -10.58 -15.12 12.87
C ILE A 52 -10.86 -13.85 12.08
N LEU A 53 -9.83 -13.04 11.83
CA LEU A 53 -9.95 -11.80 11.07
C LEU A 53 -10.35 -12.05 9.61
N GLU A 54 -9.81 -13.09 8.98
CA GLU A 54 -10.19 -13.51 7.62
C GLU A 54 -11.65 -13.96 7.51
N LYS A 55 -12.22 -14.50 8.59
CA LYS A 55 -13.65 -14.85 8.66
C LYS A 55 -14.54 -13.64 8.92
N ARG A 56 -14.05 -12.65 9.68
CA ARG A 56 -14.80 -11.41 9.99
C ARG A 56 -14.80 -10.42 8.81
N PHE A 57 -13.69 -10.34 8.09
CA PHE A 57 -13.47 -9.42 6.97
C PHE A 57 -13.06 -10.26 5.75
N THR A 58 -14.03 -10.57 4.90
CA THR A 58 -13.88 -11.58 3.86
C THR A 58 -13.31 -11.00 2.56
N THR A 59 -13.41 -9.68 2.36
CA THR A 59 -12.85 -9.00 1.19
C THR A 59 -11.63 -8.13 1.54
N ALA A 60 -10.80 -7.86 0.54
CA ALA A 60 -9.66 -6.97 0.69
C ALA A 60 -10.10 -5.53 1.03
N ASP A 61 -11.18 -5.04 0.41
CA ASP A 61 -11.76 -3.72 0.69
C ASP A 61 -12.19 -3.59 2.15
N GLN A 62 -12.92 -4.58 2.67
CA GLN A 62 -13.35 -4.59 4.07
C GLN A 62 -12.18 -4.53 5.03
N LYS A 63 -11.11 -5.29 4.77
CA LYS A 63 -9.89 -5.27 5.61
C LYS A 63 -9.20 -3.91 5.54
N ARG A 64 -9.04 -3.36 4.33
CA ARG A 64 -8.41 -2.06 4.11
C ARG A 64 -9.18 -0.93 4.78
N GLU A 65 -10.51 -0.98 4.76
CA GLU A 65 -11.35 0.01 5.43
C GLU A 65 -11.36 -0.14 6.95
N ALA A 66 -11.24 -1.37 7.46
CA ALA A 66 -11.28 -1.65 8.89
C ALA A 66 -9.93 -1.42 9.59
N PHE A 67 -8.80 -1.71 8.93
CA PHE A 67 -7.49 -1.70 9.58
C PHE A 67 -6.53 -0.73 8.91
N HIS A 68 -6.39 0.44 9.52
CA HIS A 68 -5.36 1.40 9.13
C HIS A 68 -4.10 1.27 9.98
N SER A 69 -4.26 0.86 11.25
CA SER A 69 -3.18 0.92 12.24
C SER A 69 -3.04 -0.38 13.01
N ILE A 70 -1.79 -0.80 13.26
CA ILE A 70 -1.46 -1.91 14.15
C ILE A 70 -0.37 -1.48 15.12
N MET A 71 -0.57 -1.82 16.40
CA MET A 71 0.45 -1.67 17.44
C MET A 71 1.01 -3.03 17.83
N LEU A 72 2.33 -3.17 17.79
CA LEU A 72 3.09 -4.37 18.20
C LEU A 72 4.21 -4.01 19.19
N ASN A 73 4.14 -2.83 19.79
CA ASN A 73 5.12 -2.36 20.75
C ASN A 73 5.12 -3.18 22.04
N ASN A 74 6.26 -3.18 22.73
CA ASN A 74 6.43 -3.84 24.04
C ASN A 74 6.22 -5.37 24.02
N ASN A 75 6.45 -6.06 22.90
CA ASN A 75 6.24 -7.52 22.82
C ASN A 75 7.51 -8.35 23.02
N ASN A 76 8.65 -7.69 23.26
CA ASN A 76 9.97 -8.33 23.34
C ASN A 76 10.31 -9.16 22.08
N LEU A 77 9.90 -8.68 20.90
CA LEU A 77 10.22 -9.34 19.64
C LEU A 77 11.70 -9.14 19.31
N GLU A 78 12.44 -10.23 19.16
CA GLU A 78 13.83 -10.22 18.68
C GLU A 78 13.90 -10.27 17.15
N ASP A 79 12.89 -10.87 16.52
CA ASP A 79 12.72 -10.97 15.07
C ASP A 79 11.23 -11.04 14.69
N LEU A 80 10.96 -11.18 13.39
CA LEU A 80 9.61 -11.27 12.87
C LEU A 80 8.99 -12.67 12.88
N GLN A 81 9.65 -13.74 13.37
CA GLN A 81 9.17 -15.12 13.19
C GLN A 81 7.74 -15.33 13.68
N LEU A 82 7.40 -14.77 14.85
CA LEU A 82 6.07 -14.92 15.45
C LEU A 82 4.98 -14.10 14.74
N VAL A 83 5.35 -12.98 14.13
CA VAL A 83 4.42 -11.99 13.58
C VAL A 83 4.42 -11.95 12.06
N LYS A 84 5.31 -12.70 11.39
CA LYS A 84 5.59 -12.62 9.95
C LYS A 84 4.33 -12.65 9.10
N THR A 85 3.33 -13.44 9.49
CA THR A 85 2.07 -13.62 8.75
C THR A 85 1.20 -12.37 8.71
N LEU A 86 1.39 -11.40 9.62
CA LEU A 86 0.59 -10.16 9.65
C LEU A 86 0.65 -9.37 8.34
N ALA A 87 1.79 -9.41 7.64
CA ALA A 87 1.92 -8.79 6.33
C ALA A 87 0.92 -9.34 5.28
N HIS A 88 0.53 -10.60 5.40
CA HIS A 88 -0.47 -11.21 4.51
C HIS A 88 -1.89 -10.85 4.95
N THR A 89 -2.12 -10.71 6.26
CA THR A 89 -3.43 -10.32 6.80
C THR A 89 -3.75 -8.85 6.52
N PHE A 90 -2.74 -7.98 6.56
CA PHE A 90 -2.88 -6.53 6.45
C PHE A 90 -1.92 -5.93 5.40
N PRO A 91 -2.04 -6.29 4.12
CA PRO A 91 -1.09 -5.87 3.09
C PRO A 91 -1.10 -4.35 2.85
N ASP A 92 -2.23 -3.69 3.09
CA ASP A 92 -2.47 -2.26 2.86
C ASP A 92 -2.36 -1.41 4.14
N LEU A 93 -1.69 -1.92 5.18
CA LEU A 93 -1.52 -1.22 6.46
C LEU A 93 -0.84 0.14 6.27
N LYS A 94 -1.37 1.17 6.95
CA LYS A 94 -0.85 2.55 6.89
C LYS A 94 0.05 2.91 8.07
N ASN A 95 -0.28 2.43 9.27
CA ASN A 95 0.43 2.80 10.50
C ASN A 95 0.89 1.56 11.26
N LEU A 96 2.16 1.51 11.62
CA LEU A 96 2.76 0.40 12.34
C LEU A 96 3.64 0.90 13.49
N ASP A 97 3.36 0.41 14.70
CA ASP A 97 4.22 0.64 15.87
C ASP A 97 4.96 -0.64 16.25
N LEU A 98 6.28 -0.62 16.13
CA LEU A 98 7.22 -1.66 16.53
C LEU A 98 8.11 -1.21 17.71
N SER A 99 7.78 -0.11 18.37
CA SER A 99 8.61 0.45 19.42
C SER A 99 8.81 -0.50 20.60
N ASN A 100 9.92 -0.33 21.32
CA ASN A 100 10.21 -1.05 22.56
C ASN A 100 10.18 -2.59 22.40
N ASN A 101 10.67 -3.08 21.26
CA ASN A 101 10.99 -4.49 21.05
C ASN A 101 12.50 -4.72 21.21
N LYS A 102 13.03 -5.86 20.75
CA LYS A 102 14.42 -6.29 20.93
C LYS A 102 15.16 -6.50 19.60
N PHE A 103 14.67 -5.88 18.53
CA PHE A 103 15.32 -5.93 17.22
C PHE A 103 16.73 -5.33 17.31
N SER A 104 17.75 -6.14 17.04
CA SER A 104 19.15 -5.75 17.15
C SER A 104 19.73 -5.26 15.82
N SER A 105 19.06 -5.58 14.71
CA SER A 105 19.39 -5.11 13.37
C SER A 105 18.13 -4.93 12.53
N THR A 106 18.20 -4.06 11.51
CA THR A 106 17.21 -4.02 10.43
C THR A 106 17.01 -5.39 9.79
N LYS A 107 18.03 -6.26 9.76
CA LYS A 107 17.93 -7.64 9.26
C LYS A 107 16.85 -8.47 9.95
N ASP A 108 16.54 -8.18 11.22
CA ASP A 108 15.49 -8.86 11.97
C ASP A 108 14.10 -8.57 11.38
N LEU A 109 13.98 -7.45 10.65
CA LEU A 109 12.78 -6.97 9.97
C LEU A 109 12.73 -7.35 8.47
N VAL A 110 13.75 -8.03 7.94
CA VAL A 110 13.93 -8.23 6.48
C VAL A 110 12.77 -8.98 5.82
N ALA A 111 12.05 -9.82 6.56
CA ALA A 111 10.88 -10.53 6.07
C ALA A 111 9.76 -9.58 5.61
N TRP A 112 9.75 -8.34 6.10
CA TRP A 112 8.78 -7.30 5.72
C TRP A 112 9.36 -6.22 4.79
N LYS A 113 10.60 -6.36 4.31
CA LYS A 113 11.26 -5.38 3.43
C LYS A 113 10.46 -4.99 2.18
N ARG A 114 9.66 -5.92 1.63
CA ARG A 114 8.84 -5.69 0.42
C ARG A 114 7.33 -5.70 0.71
N GLN A 115 6.96 -5.71 1.99
CA GLN A 115 5.59 -5.72 2.46
C GLN A 115 5.14 -4.32 2.85
N PHE A 116 3.87 -4.15 3.22
CA PHE A 116 3.29 -2.88 3.69
C PHE A 116 3.64 -1.70 2.76
N ARG A 117 3.39 -1.85 1.46
CA ARG A 117 3.79 -0.82 0.48
C ARG A 117 3.05 0.50 0.66
N GLN A 118 1.91 0.46 1.36
CA GLN A 118 1.10 1.63 1.73
C GLN A 118 1.42 2.20 3.11
N LEU A 119 2.51 1.76 3.76
CA LEU A 119 2.88 2.23 5.09
C LEU A 119 3.29 3.71 5.04
N GLU A 120 2.57 4.54 5.78
CA GLU A 120 2.73 5.98 5.88
C GLU A 120 3.41 6.39 7.20
N HIS A 121 3.18 5.63 8.29
CA HIS A 121 3.74 5.89 9.62
C HIS A 121 4.41 4.63 10.20
N LEU A 122 5.66 4.78 10.64
CA LEU A 122 6.41 3.73 11.32
C LEU A 122 7.05 4.26 12.60
N ILE A 123 6.85 3.56 13.71
CA ILE A 123 7.53 3.83 14.97
C ILE A 123 8.39 2.63 15.33
N VAL A 124 9.69 2.85 15.52
CA VAL A 124 10.68 1.83 15.88
C VAL A 124 11.55 2.23 17.06
N THR A 125 11.19 3.31 17.77
CA THR A 125 11.93 3.80 18.96
C THR A 125 12.11 2.70 20.01
N GLY A 126 13.20 2.77 20.78
CA GLY A 126 13.45 1.81 21.87
C GLY A 126 13.88 0.41 21.42
N ASN A 127 14.14 0.19 20.13
CA ASN A 127 14.79 -1.02 19.64
C ASN A 127 16.32 -0.84 19.63
N PRO A 128 17.12 -1.85 19.99
CA PRO A 128 18.58 -1.74 20.01
C PRO A 128 19.19 -1.19 18.70
N PHE A 129 18.66 -1.60 17.54
CA PHE A 129 19.20 -1.15 16.25
C PHE A 129 19.16 0.36 16.01
N THR A 130 18.28 1.11 16.71
CA THR A 130 18.16 2.56 16.50
C THR A 130 19.36 3.34 17.02
N SER A 131 20.28 2.69 17.73
CA SER A 131 21.54 3.26 18.22
C SER A 131 22.68 3.21 17.20
N HIS A 132 22.50 2.48 16.09
CA HIS A 132 23.49 2.38 15.02
C HIS A 132 23.25 3.44 13.94
N GLU A 133 24.20 3.66 13.04
CA GLU A 133 24.00 4.59 11.91
C GLU A 133 23.35 3.90 10.71
N GLY A 134 22.56 4.65 9.92
CA GLY A 134 22.05 4.21 8.62
C GLY A 134 20.82 3.30 8.63
N TRP A 135 20.33 2.87 9.80
CA TRP A 135 19.09 2.08 9.91
C TRP A 135 17.88 2.82 9.32
N ASP A 136 17.84 4.13 9.47
CA ASP A 136 16.79 5.03 9.01
C ASP A 136 16.74 5.03 7.48
N LYS A 137 17.88 5.24 6.81
CA LYS A 137 18.01 5.20 5.36
C LYS A 137 17.64 3.82 4.80
N GLU A 138 18.00 2.76 5.51
CA GLU A 138 17.63 1.41 5.12
C GLU A 138 16.11 1.20 5.17
N LEU A 139 15.44 1.53 6.29
CA LEU A 139 13.97 1.42 6.39
C LEU A 139 13.25 2.33 5.38
N LEU A 140 13.77 3.55 5.17
CA LEU A 140 13.26 4.45 4.14
C LEU A 140 13.35 3.81 2.74
N SER A 141 14.40 3.06 2.43
CA SER A 141 14.51 2.37 1.13
C SER A 141 13.49 1.23 0.95
N TRP A 142 12.92 0.70 2.03
CA TRP A 142 11.96 -0.41 2.00
C TRP A 142 10.53 0.08 1.78
N TYR A 143 10.18 1.19 2.41
CA TYR A 143 8.82 1.74 2.45
C TYR A 143 8.75 3.06 1.67
N PRO A 144 8.36 3.02 0.38
CA PRO A 144 8.38 4.21 -0.49
C PRO A 144 7.38 5.29 -0.07
N ASN A 145 6.25 4.89 0.53
CA ASN A 145 5.18 5.79 0.96
C ASN A 145 5.34 6.28 2.41
N LEU A 146 6.44 5.92 3.09
CA LEU A 146 6.67 6.31 4.48
C LEU A 146 6.88 7.81 4.59
N ARG A 147 5.97 8.48 5.31
CA ARG A 147 5.94 9.92 5.58
C ARG A 147 6.49 10.25 6.96
N PHE A 148 6.15 9.44 7.96
CA PHE A 148 6.55 9.68 9.34
C PHE A 148 7.33 8.49 9.89
N LEU A 149 8.55 8.76 10.36
CA LEU A 149 9.40 7.80 11.05
C LEU A 149 9.70 8.31 12.45
N ASN A 150 9.29 7.58 13.48
CA ASN A 150 9.41 8.00 14.88
C ASN A 150 8.82 9.40 15.15
N GLY A 151 7.72 9.74 14.47
CA GLY A 151 7.05 11.04 14.58
C GLY A 151 7.72 12.18 13.81
N GLN A 152 8.87 11.96 13.16
CA GLN A 152 9.51 12.94 12.29
C GLN A 152 9.03 12.77 10.85
N GLU A 153 8.68 13.88 10.19
CA GLU A 153 8.37 13.87 8.77
C GLU A 153 9.66 13.62 7.97
N VAL A 154 9.69 12.52 7.23
CA VAL A 154 10.83 12.07 6.42
C VAL A 154 10.56 12.20 4.92
N ARG A 155 9.30 12.36 4.53
CA ARG A 155 8.86 12.65 3.15
C ARG A 155 7.56 13.42 3.14
N THR A 156 7.49 14.39 2.24
CA THR A 156 6.26 15.08 1.87
C THR A 156 5.43 14.25 0.89
N GLU A 157 4.15 14.59 0.77
CA GLU A 157 3.25 13.99 -0.23
C GLU A 157 3.74 14.22 -1.67
N ALA A 158 4.30 15.41 -1.94
CA ALA A 158 4.85 15.75 -3.25
C ALA A 158 6.07 14.88 -3.61
N GLU A 159 6.98 14.62 -2.67
CA GLU A 159 8.14 13.75 -2.89
C GLU A 159 7.72 12.29 -3.12
N ILE A 160 6.71 11.81 -2.40
CA ILE A 160 6.15 10.47 -2.62
C ILE A 160 5.51 10.40 -3.99
N ALA A 161 4.67 11.37 -4.36
CA ALA A 161 4.04 11.43 -5.68
C ALA A 161 5.09 11.46 -6.80
N ALA A 162 6.14 12.27 -6.66
CA ALA A 162 7.24 12.35 -7.62
C ALA A 162 8.01 11.02 -7.74
N LYS A 163 8.29 10.34 -6.63
CA LYS A 163 8.95 9.02 -6.64
C LYS A 163 8.09 7.93 -7.24
N LEU A 164 6.79 7.94 -6.92
CA LEU A 164 5.84 6.98 -7.50
C LEU A 164 5.77 7.20 -9.01
N ALA A 165 5.61 8.45 -9.46
CA ALA A 165 5.65 8.81 -10.88
C ALA A 165 6.95 8.36 -11.58
N ALA A 166 8.10 8.58 -10.93
CA ALA A 166 9.40 8.13 -11.44
C ALA A 166 9.53 6.59 -11.47
N SER A 167 8.85 5.87 -10.58
CA SER A 167 8.87 4.39 -10.50
C SER A 167 7.84 3.70 -11.39
N THR A 168 6.75 4.38 -11.76
CA THR A 168 5.71 3.88 -12.67
C THR A 168 6.04 4.09 -14.14
N GLY A 169 7.14 4.81 -14.45
CA GLY A 169 7.47 5.28 -15.80
C GLY A 169 6.41 6.30 -16.25
N GLU A 170 6.63 7.60 -16.11
CA GLU A 170 7.38 8.47 -17.03
C GLU A 170 7.46 9.91 -16.46
N VAL A 171 8.33 10.83 -16.87
CA VAL A 171 8.89 11.08 -18.21
C VAL A 171 10.38 11.47 -18.12
N PRO A 172 11.29 10.83 -18.86
CA PRO A 172 12.63 11.36 -19.05
C PRO A 172 12.56 12.52 -20.06
N LYS A 173 13.31 13.59 -19.81
CA LYS A 173 13.49 14.66 -20.81
C LYS A 173 14.08 14.03 -22.08
N PHE A 174 13.35 14.08 -23.19
CA PHE A 174 13.82 13.58 -24.47
C PHE A 174 13.49 14.57 -25.59
N ASP A 175 14.51 14.83 -26.40
CA ASP A 175 14.51 15.79 -27.50
C ASP A 175 13.83 15.26 -28.78
N ASN A 176 13.05 14.17 -28.72
CA ASN A 176 12.44 13.55 -29.90
C ASN A 176 10.97 13.11 -29.66
N PRO A 177 9.98 13.70 -30.37
CA PRO A 177 8.54 13.41 -30.23
C PRO A 177 8.09 11.99 -30.63
N GLU A 178 8.82 11.26 -31.48
CA GLU A 178 8.33 9.97 -32.01
C GLU A 178 8.38 8.81 -30.99
N ALA A 179 9.19 8.93 -29.94
CA ALA A 179 9.28 7.91 -28.88
C ALA A 179 8.08 7.88 -27.92
N LEU A 180 7.19 8.88 -28.00
CA LEU A 180 6.02 9.04 -27.12
C LEU A 180 4.98 7.93 -27.25
N GLN A 181 4.97 7.19 -28.36
CA GLN A 181 3.97 6.15 -28.58
C GLN A 181 4.19 4.89 -27.72
N GLN A 182 5.39 4.71 -27.14
CA GLN A 182 5.80 3.43 -26.56
C GLN A 182 5.66 3.32 -25.03
N TYR A 183 5.18 4.36 -24.32
CA TYR A 183 5.24 4.42 -22.86
C TYR A 183 3.89 4.33 -22.11
N PHE A 184 2.80 3.94 -22.77
CA PHE A 184 1.51 3.74 -22.10
C PHE A 184 1.44 2.38 -21.39
N SER A 185 0.82 2.33 -20.21
CA SER A 185 0.45 1.05 -19.58
C SER A 185 -0.54 0.28 -20.45
N ASN A 186 -0.57 -1.06 -20.33
CA ASN A 186 -1.51 -1.89 -21.10
C ASN A 186 -2.98 -1.46 -20.94
N ALA A 187 -3.36 -0.98 -19.76
CA ALA A 187 -4.71 -0.48 -19.47
C ALA A 187 -5.00 0.83 -20.23
N GLN A 188 -4.05 1.75 -20.25
CA GLN A 188 -4.16 3.01 -21.00
C GLN A 188 -4.21 2.77 -22.50
N GLN A 189 -3.41 1.85 -23.02
CA GLN A 189 -3.46 1.48 -24.45
C GLN A 189 -4.81 0.87 -24.83
N ALA A 190 -5.41 0.04 -23.96
CA ALA A 190 -6.74 -0.49 -24.18
C ALA A 190 -7.83 0.61 -24.20
N MET A 191 -7.73 1.61 -23.32
CA MET A 191 -8.66 2.75 -23.30
C MET A 191 -8.52 3.62 -24.55
N VAL A 192 -7.30 3.87 -25.01
CA VAL A 192 -7.04 4.60 -26.27
C VAL A 192 -7.66 3.87 -27.45
N ASN A 193 -7.47 2.55 -27.55
CA ASN A 193 -8.04 1.74 -28.61
C ASN A 193 -9.58 1.77 -28.57
N TYR A 194 -10.18 1.69 -27.37
CA TYR A 194 -11.62 1.78 -27.18
C TYR A 194 -12.16 3.15 -27.64
N VAL A 195 -11.58 4.26 -27.18
CA VAL A 195 -12.03 5.60 -27.58
C VAL A 195 -11.85 5.83 -29.09
N SER A 196 -10.75 5.36 -29.67
CA SER A 196 -10.50 5.46 -31.11
C SER A 196 -11.56 4.72 -31.92
N GLN A 197 -11.97 3.52 -31.48
CA GLN A 197 -13.04 2.75 -32.13
C GLN A 197 -14.41 3.43 -32.01
N GLU A 198 -14.75 3.96 -30.84
CA GLU A 198 -16.06 4.57 -30.60
C GLU A 198 -16.24 5.94 -31.27
N THR A 199 -15.15 6.70 -31.43
CA THR A 199 -15.20 8.08 -31.94
C THR A 199 -14.72 8.22 -33.37
N ASN A 200 -14.17 7.14 -33.94
CA ASN A 200 -13.46 7.12 -35.21
C ASN A 200 -12.29 8.14 -35.28
N MET A 201 -11.79 8.58 -34.12
CA MET A 201 -10.58 9.39 -34.04
C MET A 201 -9.33 8.53 -34.16
N THR A 202 -8.23 9.14 -34.60
CA THR A 202 -6.93 8.48 -34.54
C THR A 202 -6.53 8.16 -33.09
N ALA A 203 -5.66 7.17 -32.91
CA ALA A 203 -5.17 6.79 -31.58
C ALA A 203 -4.46 7.96 -30.87
N GLU A 204 -3.86 8.88 -31.64
CA GLU A 204 -3.19 10.06 -31.12
C GLU A 204 -4.16 11.06 -30.49
N TYR A 205 -5.24 11.42 -31.19
CA TYR A 205 -6.26 12.33 -30.66
C TYR A 205 -7.08 11.69 -29.53
N SER A 206 -7.32 10.38 -29.62
CA SER A 206 -7.99 9.60 -28.56
C SER A 206 -7.18 9.64 -27.26
N ARG A 207 -5.85 9.50 -27.35
CA ARG A 207 -4.93 9.64 -26.23
C ARG A 207 -4.91 11.05 -25.66
N HIS A 208 -4.92 12.08 -26.51
CA HIS A 208 -4.98 13.47 -26.06
C HIS A 208 -6.24 13.73 -25.24
N CYS A 209 -7.42 13.32 -25.75
CA CYS A 209 -8.69 13.45 -25.04
C CYS A 209 -8.67 12.74 -23.69
N LEU A 210 -8.18 11.50 -23.64
CA LEU A 210 -8.07 10.72 -22.41
C LEU A 210 -7.12 11.37 -21.39
N THR A 211 -6.01 11.95 -21.85
CA THR A 211 -5.04 12.62 -20.97
C THR A 211 -5.65 13.88 -20.35
N THR A 212 -6.31 14.71 -21.16
CA THR A 212 -7.01 15.92 -20.69
C THR A 212 -8.17 15.59 -19.76
N ALA A 213 -8.83 14.45 -19.98
CA ALA A 213 -9.90 13.93 -19.13
C ALA A 213 -9.43 13.24 -17.83
N GLY A 214 -8.12 13.21 -17.55
CA GLY A 214 -7.56 12.50 -16.40
C GLY A 214 -7.80 10.98 -16.44
N TRP A 215 -7.77 10.40 -17.64
CA TRP A 215 -8.06 8.98 -17.91
C TRP A 215 -9.45 8.53 -17.43
N ASN A 216 -10.45 9.40 -17.55
CA ASN A 216 -11.85 9.08 -17.29
C ASN A 216 -12.63 9.01 -18.62
N LEU A 217 -13.20 7.84 -18.94
CA LEU A 217 -13.93 7.61 -20.19
C LEU A 217 -15.14 8.52 -20.36
N GLN A 218 -15.88 8.79 -19.28
CA GLN A 218 -17.06 9.64 -19.31
C GLN A 218 -16.70 11.09 -19.60
N ALA A 219 -15.64 11.59 -18.94
CA ALA A 219 -15.14 12.94 -19.17
C ALA A 219 -14.51 13.09 -20.57
N ALA A 220 -13.80 12.07 -21.06
CA ALA A 220 -13.23 12.06 -22.41
C ALA A 220 -14.32 12.10 -23.49
N ALA A 221 -15.42 11.37 -23.30
CA ALA A 221 -16.57 11.42 -24.20
C ALA A 221 -17.23 12.81 -24.22
N ALA A 222 -17.34 13.48 -23.07
CA ALA A 222 -17.86 14.84 -22.99
C ALA A 222 -16.95 15.84 -23.73
N LEU A 223 -15.64 15.78 -23.49
CA LEU A 223 -14.64 16.62 -24.17
C LEU A 223 -14.62 16.41 -25.68
N PHE A 224 -14.70 15.15 -26.13
CA PHE A 224 -14.81 14.85 -27.55
C PHE A 224 -16.07 15.48 -28.14
N ASN A 225 -17.24 15.29 -27.53
CA ASN A 225 -18.49 15.84 -28.06
C ASN A 225 -18.48 17.37 -28.12
N GLU A 226 -17.83 18.03 -27.15
CA GLU A 226 -17.66 19.48 -27.13
C GLU A 226 -16.74 19.97 -28.25
N GLN A 227 -15.61 19.28 -28.47
CA GLN A 227 -14.59 19.69 -29.43
C GLN A 227 -14.76 19.08 -30.83
N ARG A 228 -15.73 18.17 -31.02
CA ARG A 228 -15.90 17.40 -32.26
C ARG A 228 -15.98 18.27 -33.51
N ALA A 229 -16.65 19.42 -33.41
CA ALA A 229 -16.85 20.35 -34.52
C ALA A 229 -15.60 21.20 -34.85
N THR A 230 -14.65 21.28 -33.92
CA THR A 230 -13.42 22.08 -34.04
C THR A 230 -12.19 21.21 -34.31
N LEU A 231 -12.32 19.88 -34.25
CA LEU A 231 -11.21 18.97 -34.52
C LEU A 231 -10.83 19.01 -36.02
N PRO A 232 -9.53 19.05 -36.33
CA PRO A 232 -9.03 19.04 -37.70
C PRO A 232 -9.26 17.69 -38.39
N ALA A 233 -9.20 17.67 -39.72
CA ALA A 233 -9.52 16.47 -40.51
C ALA A 233 -8.57 15.27 -40.26
N ASP A 234 -7.33 15.54 -39.86
CA ASP A 234 -6.33 14.53 -39.47
C ASP A 234 -6.57 13.93 -38.08
N ALA A 235 -7.54 14.46 -37.33
CA ALA A 235 -7.98 13.88 -36.07
C ALA A 235 -8.81 12.60 -36.24
N PHE A 236 -9.28 12.33 -37.45
CA PHE A 236 -10.15 11.20 -37.76
C PHE A 236 -9.45 10.18 -38.66
N VAL A 237 -9.77 8.90 -38.46
CA VAL A 237 -9.20 7.83 -39.28
C VAL A 237 -9.75 7.96 -40.70
N VAL A 238 -8.86 8.13 -41.68
CA VAL A 238 -9.26 8.21 -43.09
C VAL A 238 -9.74 6.82 -43.53
N PRO A 239 -10.95 6.67 -44.09
CA PRO A 239 -11.40 5.38 -44.59
C PRO A 239 -10.49 4.95 -45.73
N THR A 240 -9.80 3.81 -45.59
CA THR A 240 -9.05 3.22 -46.69
C THR A 240 -10.03 2.74 -47.74
N THR A 241 -10.17 3.46 -48.84
CA THR A 241 -10.89 2.99 -50.02
C THR A 241 -10.15 1.77 -50.56
N ILE A 242 -10.81 0.60 -50.54
CA ILE A 242 -10.36 -0.61 -51.23
C ILE A 242 -10.59 -0.46 -52.73
#